data_AF-A0A699V783-F1
#
_entry.id   AF-A0A699V783-F1
#
_cell.length_a   1.000
_cell.length_b   1.000
_cell.length_c   1.000
_cell.angle_alpha   90.00
_cell.angle_beta   90.00
_cell.angle_gamma   90.00
#
_symmetry.space_group_name_H-M   'P 1'
#
loop_
_entity.id
_entity.type
_entity.pdbx_description
1 polymer ?
#
loop_
_entity_poly.entity_id
_entity_poly.type
_entity_poly.pdbx_seq_one_letter_code
_entity_poly.pdbx_strand_id
1 'polypeptide(L)' 'MTVETHNWSSSAHQELHKIIRDENFPIVNQVDARLQNFEIQFWKEAAKFVENFKSLANEADASLAKHKALELEIER' A
#
# COMPACT_ATOMS: atom_id res chain seq x y z
N MET A 1 22.16 -39.70 -29.94
CA MET A 1 21.53 -38.57 -29.22
C MET A 1 22.40 -38.31 -28.01
N THR A 2 23.30 -37.34 -28.08
CA THR A 2 24.16 -36.93 -26.97
C THR A 2 23.31 -36.12 -26.00
N VAL A 3 23.05 -36.65 -24.82
CA VAL A 3 22.37 -35.90 -23.76
C VAL A 3 23.40 -34.94 -23.18
N GLU A 4 23.25 -33.65 -23.44
CA GLU A 4 24.07 -32.63 -22.80
C GLU A 4 23.82 -32.68 -21.28
N THR A 5 24.73 -33.28 -20.54
CA THR A 5 24.67 -33.25 -19.07
C THR A 5 25.15 -31.88 -18.62
N HIS A 6 24.20 -30.98 -18.35
CA HIS A 6 24.53 -29.69 -17.75
C HIS A 6 25.22 -29.91 -16.41
N ASN A 7 26.47 -29.48 -16.30
CA ASN A 7 27.28 -29.69 -15.11
C ASN A 7 26.88 -28.70 -14.01
N TRP A 8 25.85 -29.04 -13.25
CA TRP A 8 25.32 -28.25 -12.14
C TRP A 8 26.35 -28.01 -11.01
N SER A 9 27.47 -28.74 -10.98
CA SER A 9 28.59 -28.48 -10.06
C SER A 9 29.67 -27.56 -10.63
N SER A 10 29.47 -26.98 -11.82
CA SER A 10 30.41 -26.01 -12.39
C SER A 10 30.53 -24.77 -11.51
N SER A 11 31.73 -24.15 -11.52
CA SER A 11 32.02 -22.93 -10.76
C SER A 11 31.01 -21.82 -11.06
N ALA A 12 30.67 -21.64 -12.33
CA ALA A 12 29.69 -20.64 -12.76
C ALA A 12 28.31 -20.84 -12.11
N HIS A 13 27.86 -22.09 -11.98
CA HIS A 13 26.59 -22.37 -11.31
C HIS A 13 26.65 -22.08 -9.81
N GLN A 14 27.76 -22.42 -9.15
CA GLN A 14 27.95 -22.15 -7.72
C GLN A 14 28.05 -20.65 -7.42
N GLU A 15 28.73 -19.88 -8.27
CA GLU A 15 28.83 -18.42 -8.16
C GLU A 15 27.46 -17.75 -8.32
N LEU A 16 26.67 -18.16 -9.32
CA LEU A 16 25.30 -17.67 -9.47
C LEU A 16 24.43 -18.01 -8.27
N HIS A 17 24.51 -19.24 -7.75
CA HIS A 17 23.81 -19.62 -6.53
C HIS A 17 24.21 -18.71 -5.36
N LYS A 18 25.51 -18.39 -5.23
CA LYS A 18 26.01 -17.54 -4.16
C LYS A 18 25.43 -16.12 -4.27
N ILE A 19 25.43 -15.51 -5.46
CA ILE A 19 24.85 -14.18 -5.70
C ILE A 19 23.35 -14.17 -5.36
N ILE A 20 22.60 -15.20 -5.80
CA ILE A 20 21.17 -15.29 -5.51
C ILE A 20 20.91 -15.34 -4.00
N ARG A 21 21.70 -16.16 -3.28
CA ARG A 21 21.53 -16.37 -1.84
C ARG A 21 21.97 -15.17 -1.02
N ASP A 22 23.14 -14.62 -1.32
CA ASP A 22 23.84 -13.67 -0.47
C ASP A 22 23.48 -12.22 -0.81
N GLU A 23 23.02 -11.94 -2.03
CA GLU A 23 22.70 -10.58 -2.50
C GLU A 23 21.21 -10.43 -2.82
N ASN A 24 20.68 -11.23 -3.75
CA ASN A 24 19.31 -11.02 -4.23
C ASN A 24 18.27 -11.30 -3.14
N PHE A 25 18.43 -12.39 -2.38
CA PHE A 25 17.45 -12.76 -1.36
C PHE A 25 17.35 -11.71 -0.23
N PRO A 26 18.46 -11.19 0.34
CA PRO A 26 18.40 -10.07 1.27
C PRO A 26 17.75 -8.81 0.70
N ILE A 27 18.02 -8.46 -0.57
CA ILE A 27 17.41 -7.30 -1.22
C ILE A 27 15.89 -7.46 -1.31
N VAL A 28 15.41 -8.64 -1.75
CA VAL A 28 13.98 -8.93 -1.84
C VAL A 28 13.32 -8.81 -0.47
N ASN A 29 13.92 -9.39 0.58
CA ASN A 29 13.39 -9.30 1.94
C ASN A 29 13.36 -7.86 2.46
N GLN A 30 14.37 -7.04 2.14
CA GLN A 30 14.38 -5.64 2.53
C GLN A 30 13.28 -4.84 1.82
N VAL A 31 13.08 -5.08 0.51
CA VAL A 31 12.01 -4.44 -0.25
C VAL A 31 10.64 -4.85 0.29
N ASP A 32 10.45 -6.13 0.59
CA ASP A 32 9.22 -6.64 1.18
C ASP A 32 8.90 -5.96 2.53
N ALA A 33 9.89 -5.87 3.42
CA ALA A 33 9.72 -5.17 4.71
C ALA A 33 9.36 -3.68 4.52
N ARG A 34 9.94 -3.01 3.52
CA ARG A 34 9.60 -1.61 3.19
C ARG A 34 8.19 -1.50 2.65
N LEU A 35 7.75 -2.44 1.82
CA LEU A 35 6.39 -2.49 1.28
C LEU A 35 5.37 -2.70 2.39
N GLN A 36 5.60 -3.67 3.28
CA GLN A 36 4.73 -3.91 4.44
C GLN A 36 4.60 -2.67 5.33
N ASN A 37 5.71 -1.98 5.63
CA ASN A 37 5.66 -0.76 6.42
C ASN A 37 4.88 0.36 5.71
N PHE A 38 5.04 0.50 4.38
CA PHE A 38 4.25 1.45 3.60
C PHE A 38 2.75 1.13 3.66
N GLU A 39 2.37 -0.13 3.46
CA GLU A 39 0.97 -0.56 3.54
C GLU A 39 0.37 -0.22 4.89
N ILE A 40 1.06 -0.53 5.99
CA ILE A 40 0.58 -0.21 7.34
C ILE A 40 0.33 1.30 7.52
N GLN A 41 1.26 2.15 7.07
CA GLN A 41 1.08 3.61 7.17
C GLN A 41 -0.04 4.12 6.25
N PHE A 42 -0.14 3.57 5.04
CA PHE A 42 -1.19 3.89 4.10
C PHE A 42 -2.57 3.59 4.68
N TRP A 43 -2.76 2.40 5.25
CA TRP A 43 -4.02 2.01 5.89
C TRP A 43 -4.38 2.91 7.06
N LYS A 44 -3.40 3.28 7.89
CA LYS A 44 -3.60 4.22 8.99
C LYS A 44 -4.10 5.58 8.51
N GLU A 45 -3.50 6.10 7.44
CA GLU A 45 -3.88 7.41 6.90
C GLU A 45 -5.22 7.36 6.15
N ALA A 46 -5.48 6.28 5.41
CA ALA A 46 -6.76 6.03 4.76
C ALA A 46 -7.91 5.96 5.78
N ALA A 47 -7.69 5.31 6.94
CA ALA A 47 -8.68 5.24 8.01
C ALA A 47 -9.02 6.63 8.57
N LYS A 48 -8.01 7.45 8.89
CA LYS A 48 -8.22 8.84 9.34
C LYS A 48 -8.92 9.68 8.28
N PHE A 49 -8.55 9.52 7.00
CA PHE A 49 -9.17 10.24 5.90
C PHE A 49 -10.68 9.93 5.83
N VAL A 50 -11.04 8.65 5.89
CA VAL A 50 -12.45 8.23 5.88
C VAL A 50 -13.22 8.78 7.09
N GLU A 51 -12.60 8.79 8.27
CA GLU A 51 -13.20 9.34 9.48
C GLU A 51 -13.44 10.86 9.36
N ASN A 52 -12.41 11.61 8.96
CA ASN A 52 -12.51 13.05 8.75
C ASN A 52 -13.55 13.40 7.69
N PHE A 53 -13.59 12.66 6.58
CA PHE A 53 -14.56 12.87 5.51
C PHE A 53 -16.00 12.66 5.98
N LYS A 54 -16.25 11.63 6.80
CA LYS A 54 -17.57 11.39 7.41
C LYS A 54 -17.98 12.56 8.31
N SER A 55 -17.07 13.09 9.11
CA SER A 55 -17.35 14.27 9.94
C SER A 55 -17.72 15.48 9.09
N LEU A 56 -16.98 15.71 8.00
CA LEU A 56 -17.23 16.82 7.08
C LEU A 56 -18.58 16.69 6.37
N ALA A 57 -18.95 15.48 5.94
CA ALA A 57 -20.25 15.23 5.33
C ALA A 57 -21.40 15.54 6.30
N ASN A 58 -21.30 15.11 7.56
CA ASN A 58 -22.30 15.40 8.58
C ASN A 58 -22.42 16.90 8.88
N GLU A 59 -21.29 17.61 8.92
CA GLU A 59 -21.28 19.07 9.09
C GLU A 59 -21.95 19.79 7.92
N ALA A 60 -21.66 19.36 6.68
CA ALA A 60 -22.28 19.90 5.48
C ALA A 60 -23.80 19.67 5.47
N ASP A 61 -24.27 18.48 5.84
CA ASP A 61 -25.70 18.16 5.94
C ASP A 61 -26.40 19.01 7.01
N ALA A 62 -25.78 19.17 8.19
CA ALA A 62 -26.31 20.02 9.25
C ALA A 62 -26.36 21.50 8.84
N SER A 63 -25.33 21.99 8.15
CA SER A 63 -25.28 23.35 7.60
C SER A 63 -26.37 23.57 6.56
N LEU A 64 -26.56 22.61 5.65
CA LEU A 64 -27.61 22.64 4.64
C LEU A 64 -29.01 22.68 5.27
N ALA A 65 -29.25 21.87 6.31
CA ALA A 65 -30.52 21.86 7.03
C ALA A 65 -30.81 23.21 7.69
N LYS A 66 -29.79 23.84 8.32
CA LYS A 66 -29.92 25.18 8.91
C LYS A 66 -30.22 26.24 7.86
N HIS A 67 -29.54 26.20 6.71
CA HIS A 67 -29.77 27.14 5.62
C HIS A 67 -31.21 27.06 5.11
N LYS A 68 -31.71 25.85 4.85
CA LYS A 68 -33.09 25.63 4.40
C LYS A 68 -34.13 26.11 5.42
N ALA A 69 -33.88 25.90 6.72
CA ALA A 69 -34.77 26.37 7.77
C ALA A 69 -34.84 27.90 7.81
N LEU A 70 -33.69 28.58 7.63
CA LEU A 70 -33.62 30.04 7.57
C LEU A 70 -34.36 30.61 6.35
N GLU A 71 -34.18 30.00 5.17
CA GLU A 71 -34.91 30.40 3.95
C GLU A 71 -36.43 30.35 4.16
N LEU A 72 -36.94 29.27 4.78
CA LEU A 72 -38.37 29.13 5.09
C LEU A 72 -38.89 30.14 6.12
N GLU A 73 -38.04 30.64 7.01
CA GLU A 73 -38.42 31.70 7.97
C GLU A 73 -38.49 33.07 7.28
N ILE A 74 -37.63 33.32 6.29
CA ILE A 74 -37.60 34.57 5.51
C ILE A 74 -38.77 34.64 4.51
N GLU A 75 -39.19 33.51 3.94
CA GLU A 75 -40.33 33.46 3.00
C GLU A 75 -41.72 33.56 3.68
N ARG A 76 -41.77 33.51 5.01
CA ARG A 76 -43.00 33.46 5.81
C ARG A 76 -43.59 34.84 6.08
#